data_AF-A0A942SL59-F1
#
_entry.id   AF-A0A942SL59-F1
#
_cell.length_a   1.000
_cell.length_b   1.000
_cell.length_c   1.000
_cell.angle_alpha   90.00
_cell.angle_beta   90.00
_cell.angle_gamma   90.00
#
_symmetry.space_group_name_H-M   'P 1'
#
loop_
_entity.id
_entity.type
_entity.pdbx_description
1 polymer ?
#
loop_
_entity_poly.entity_id
_entity_poly.type
_entity_poly.pdbx_seq_one_letter_code
_entity_poly.pdbx_strand_id
1 'polypeptide(L)'
;MKRLRIILCISIILIVLGCNSENSKRIELSYNYLAPTTKKTIINWKDAKVESFTPKTDLFIIDKLNGKEINIKGLKVTKVTFITKNDPSLGEIKVFINDFNNEILGISGRK
;
A
#
# COMPACT_ATOMS: atom_id res chain seq x y z
N MET A 1 -34.22 2.88 -34.39
CA MET A 1 -32.95 3.21 -33.71
C MET A 1 -33.18 3.74 -32.29
N LYS A 2 -33.65 2.94 -31.32
CA LYS A 2 -33.89 3.42 -29.93
C LYS A 2 -33.50 2.43 -28.81
N ARG A 3 -32.96 1.25 -29.12
CA ARG A 3 -32.68 0.20 -28.11
C ARG A 3 -31.18 -0.08 -27.86
N LEU A 4 -30.29 0.74 -28.41
CA LEU A 4 -28.84 0.48 -28.39
C LEU A 4 -28.04 1.41 -27.45
N ARG A 5 -28.70 2.09 -26.49
CA ARG A 5 -28.03 3.06 -25.59
C ARG A 5 -27.99 2.64 -24.11
N ILE A 6 -28.62 1.53 -23.72
CA ILE A 6 -28.73 1.14 -22.30
C ILE A 6 -27.60 0.18 -21.89
N ILE A 7 -27.00 -0.57 -22.82
CA ILE A 7 -25.99 -1.58 -22.51
C ILE A 7 -24.62 -0.95 -22.15
N LEU A 8 -24.33 0.27 -22.60
CA LEU A 8 -23.04 0.93 -22.36
C LEU A 8 -22.89 1.53 -20.94
N CYS A 9 -24.00 1.71 -20.20
CA CYS A 9 -23.95 2.29 -18.86
C CYS A 9 -23.64 1.24 -17.76
N ILE A 10 -23.80 -0.06 -18.04
CA ILE A 10 -23.64 -1.12 -17.04
C ILE A 10 -22.18 -1.53 -16.86
N SER A 11 -21.34 -1.37 -17.89
CA SER A 11 -19.91 -1.75 -17.84
C SER A 11 -19.04 -0.81 -16.98
N ILE A 12 -19.53 0.39 -16.63
CA ILE A 12 -18.77 1.36 -15.83
C ILE A 12 -18.89 1.08 -14.32
N ILE A 13 -19.97 0.43 -13.86
CA ILE A 13 -20.23 0.19 -12.43
C ILE A 13 -19.33 -0.93 -11.86
N LEU A 14 -18.86 -1.86 -12.69
CA LEU A 14 -18.00 -2.97 -12.26
C LEU A 14 -16.57 -2.54 -11.89
N ILE A 15 -16.13 -1.34 -12.27
CA ILE A 15 -14.75 -0.88 -12.02
C ILE A 15 -14.57 -0.45 -10.56
N VAL A 16 -15.64 -0.01 -9.88
CA VAL A 16 -15.56 0.53 -8.51
C VAL A 16 -15.47 -0.58 -7.45
N LEU A 17 -16.06 -1.76 -7.71
CA LEU A 17 -16.06 -2.87 -6.75
C LEU A 17 -14.73 -3.66 -6.76
N GLY A 18 -14.04 -3.72 -7.89
CA GLY A 18 -12.74 -4.41 -8.01
C GLY A 18 -11.64 -3.74 -7.17
N CYS A 19 -11.63 -2.40 -7.16
CA CYS A 19 -10.57 -1.61 -6.52
C CYS A 19 -10.54 -1.77 -4.99
N ASN A 20 -11.69 -1.91 -4.32
CA ASN A 20 -11.75 -2.04 -2.86
C ASN A 20 -11.19 -3.38 -2.36
N SER A 21 -11.40 -4.45 -3.12
CA SER A 21 -10.94 -5.79 -2.75
C SER A 21 -9.42 -5.94 -2.80
N GLU A 22 -8.78 -5.34 -3.81
CA GLU A 22 -7.32 -5.41 -3.99
C GLU A 22 -6.60 -4.60 -2.91
N ASN A 23 -7.09 -3.39 -2.63
CA ASN A 23 -6.56 -2.54 -1.56
C ASN A 23 -6.67 -3.24 -0.20
N SER A 24 -7.80 -3.86 0.10
CA SER A 24 -7.99 -4.60 1.36
C SER A 24 -6.97 -5.72 1.54
N LYS A 25 -6.69 -6.49 0.47
CA LYS A 25 -5.65 -7.54 0.50
C LYS A 25 -4.26 -6.96 0.72
N ARG A 26 -3.91 -5.86 0.06
CA ARG A 26 -2.61 -5.19 0.21
C ARG A 26 -2.42 -4.62 1.61
N ILE A 27 -3.49 -4.07 2.20
CA ILE A 27 -3.49 -3.58 3.58
C ILE A 27 -3.26 -4.74 4.56
N GLU A 28 -3.99 -5.86 4.40
CA GLU A 28 -3.83 -7.04 5.24
C GLU A 28 -2.42 -7.65 5.14
N LEU A 29 -1.93 -7.84 3.91
CA LEU A 29 -0.58 -8.32 3.64
C LEU A 29 0.48 -7.45 4.33
N SER A 30 0.35 -6.12 4.17
CA SER A 30 1.26 -5.14 4.78
C SER A 30 1.20 -5.17 6.30
N TYR A 31 0.00 -5.23 6.88
CA TYR A 31 -0.17 -5.31 8.32
C TYR A 31 0.46 -6.59 8.87
N ASN A 32 0.22 -7.74 8.23
CA ASN A 32 0.71 -9.04 8.68
C ASN A 32 2.24 -9.12 8.70
N TYR A 33 2.93 -8.44 7.78
CA TYR A 33 4.39 -8.32 7.73
C TYR A 33 5.01 -7.54 8.90
N LEU A 34 4.23 -6.67 9.57
CA LEU A 34 4.72 -5.89 10.70
C LEU A 34 4.94 -6.75 11.94
N ALA A 35 5.94 -6.36 12.75
CA ALA A 35 6.22 -7.05 14.00
C ALA A 35 5.09 -6.77 15.01
N PRO A 36 4.77 -7.69 15.93
CA PRO A 36 3.73 -7.48 16.93
C PRO A 36 3.86 -6.17 17.71
N THR A 37 5.09 -5.78 18.07
CA THR A 37 5.38 -4.50 18.75
C THR A 37 5.02 -3.29 17.90
N THR A 38 5.25 -3.37 16.59
CA THR A 38 4.91 -2.31 15.63
C THR A 38 3.40 -2.22 15.43
N LYS A 39 2.71 -3.37 15.31
CA LYS A 39 1.26 -3.44 15.18
C LYS A 39 0.53 -2.73 16.33
N LYS A 40 1.01 -2.86 17.57
CA LYS A 40 0.43 -2.20 18.77
C LYS A 40 0.41 -0.67 18.70
N THR A 41 1.27 -0.08 17.87
CA THR A 41 1.36 1.37 17.69
C THR A 41 0.35 1.91 16.68
N ILE A 42 -0.27 1.06 15.86
CA ILE A 42 -1.23 1.47 14.82
C ILE A 42 -2.60 1.73 15.45
N ILE A 43 -3.25 2.84 15.06
CA ILE A 43 -4.58 3.22 15.59
C ILE A 43 -5.67 2.31 14.99
N ASN A 44 -5.83 2.37 13.68
CA ASN A 44 -6.72 1.49 12.91
C ASN A 44 -6.02 1.10 11.62
N TRP A 45 -5.67 -0.18 11.50
CA TRP A 45 -4.91 -0.67 10.34
C TRP A 45 -5.78 -0.78 9.07
N LYS A 46 -7.10 -0.91 9.22
CA LYS A 46 -8.03 -1.04 8.07
C LYS A 46 -8.20 0.27 7.30
N ASP A 47 -7.96 1.40 7.96
CA ASP A 47 -8.05 2.74 7.37
C ASP A 47 -6.70 3.18 6.74
N ALA A 48 -5.79 2.23 6.52
CA ALA A 48 -4.49 2.51 5.93
C ALA A 48 -4.64 3.13 4.53
N LYS A 49 -3.83 4.14 4.26
CA LYS A 49 -3.81 4.81 2.96
C LYS A 49 -3.00 3.99 1.97
N VAL A 50 -3.58 3.70 0.80
CA VAL A 50 -2.93 2.94 -0.28
C VAL A 50 -2.68 3.86 -1.46
N GLU A 51 -1.44 3.94 -1.91
CA GLU A 51 -1.03 4.77 -3.05
C GLU A 51 -0.07 3.99 -3.96
N SER A 52 -0.42 3.81 -5.24
CA SER A 52 0.47 3.22 -6.23
C SER A 52 1.23 4.31 -6.99
N PHE A 53 2.54 4.14 -7.14
CA PHE A 53 3.39 5.09 -7.87
C PHE A 53 4.67 4.43 -8.37
N THR A 54 5.41 5.16 -9.21
CA THR A 54 6.74 4.76 -9.69
C THR A 54 7.73 5.89 -9.37
N PRO A 55 8.69 5.68 -8.46
CA PRO A 55 9.67 6.71 -8.12
C PRO A 55 10.53 7.04 -9.34
N LYS A 56 10.54 8.31 -9.75
CA LYS A 56 11.37 8.80 -10.87
C LYS A 56 12.81 9.08 -10.45
N THR A 57 13.02 9.34 -9.17
CA THR A 57 14.31 9.59 -8.53
C THR A 57 14.67 8.43 -7.61
N ASP A 58 15.91 8.42 -7.11
CA ASP A 58 16.32 7.43 -6.13
C ASP A 58 15.46 7.53 -4.87
N LEU A 59 14.95 6.39 -4.42
CA LEU A 59 14.15 6.27 -3.22
C LEU A 59 14.59 5.01 -2.51
N PHE A 60 15.26 5.18 -1.37
CA PHE A 60 15.76 4.09 -0.57
C PHE A 60 14.75 3.71 0.51
N ILE A 61 14.53 2.41 0.70
CA ILE A 61 13.71 1.85 1.78
C ILE A 61 14.49 0.75 2.47
N ILE A 62 14.09 0.41 3.70
CA ILE A 62 14.76 -0.64 4.47
C ILE A 62 14.01 -1.95 4.26
N ASP A 63 14.67 -2.94 3.69
CA ASP A 63 14.20 -4.33 3.72
C ASP A 63 14.31 -4.83 5.16
N LYS A 64 13.17 -5.08 5.80
CA LYS A 64 13.12 -5.51 7.20
C LYS A 64 13.68 -6.92 7.40
N LEU A 65 13.67 -7.77 6.38
CA LEU A 65 14.19 -9.14 6.47
C LEU A 65 15.72 -9.13 6.58
N ASN A 66 16.37 -8.25 5.82
CA ASN A 66 17.83 -8.24 5.67
C ASN A 66 18.49 -7.01 6.32
N GLY A 67 17.72 -6.03 6.79
CA GLY A 67 18.21 -4.75 7.30
C GLY A 67 18.92 -3.89 6.24
N LYS A 68 18.79 -4.25 4.95
CA LYS A 68 19.49 -3.61 3.85
C LYS A 68 18.67 -2.47 3.28
N GLU A 69 19.33 -1.38 2.93
CA GLU A 69 18.73 -0.35 2.09
C GLU A 69 18.62 -0.85 0.66
N ILE A 70 17.45 -0.70 0.07
CA ILE A 70 17.17 -1.03 -1.32
C ILE A 70 16.64 0.20 -2.04
N ASN A 71 17.12 0.46 -3.24
CA ASN A 71 16.61 1.52 -4.10
C ASN A 71 15.43 1.00 -4.93
N ILE A 72 14.27 1.64 -4.81
CA ILE A 72 13.06 1.26 -5.53
C ILE A 72 12.76 2.16 -6.73
N LYS A 73 13.74 2.94 -7.21
CA LYS A 73 13.63 3.75 -8.43
C LYS A 73 13.20 2.94 -9.64
N GLY A 74 12.24 3.47 -10.40
CA GLY A 74 11.74 2.84 -11.62
C GLY A 74 10.84 1.62 -11.39
N LEU A 75 10.68 1.15 -10.15
CA LEU A 75 9.75 0.06 -9.83
C LEU A 75 8.34 0.61 -9.64
N LYS A 76 7.35 -0.08 -10.22
CA LYS A 76 5.94 0.18 -9.92
C LYS A 76 5.61 -0.42 -8.56
N VAL A 77 5.33 0.44 -7.60
CA VAL A 77 5.13 0.04 -6.20
C VAL A 77 3.82 0.56 -5.66
N THR A 78 3.21 -0.22 -4.79
CA THR A 78 2.11 0.23 -3.93
C THR A 78 2.65 0.49 -2.53
N LYS A 79 2.42 1.70 -2.02
CA LYS A 79 2.75 2.12 -0.66
C LYS A 79 1.49 2.08 0.20
N VAL A 80 1.57 1.33 1.29
CA VAL A 80 0.54 1.25 2.33
C VAL A 80 1.02 2.01 3.55
N THR A 81 0.28 3.03 3.96
CA THR A 81 0.63 3.93 5.07
C THR A 81 -0.29 3.72 6.25
N PHE A 82 0.26 3.35 7.39
CA PHE A 82 -0.45 3.17 8.65
C PHE A 82 -0.23 4.36 9.58
N ILE A 83 -1.33 4.88 10.12
CA ILE A 83 -1.32 5.93 11.14
C ILE A 83 -1.03 5.30 12.50
N THR A 84 -0.04 5.84 13.20
CA THR A 84 0.34 5.42 14.55
C THR A 84 -0.28 6.32 15.61
N LYS A 85 -0.39 5.82 16.84
CA LYS A 85 -0.86 6.57 18.02
C LYS A 85 0.02 7.81 18.20
N ASN A 86 -0.60 8.90 18.68
CA ASN A 86 -0.09 10.28 18.88
C ASN A 86 1.23 10.43 19.66
N ASP A 87 2.29 9.75 19.23
CA ASP A 87 3.66 10.12 19.52
C ASP A 87 4.24 10.67 18.20
N PRO A 88 4.41 12.00 18.08
CA PRO A 88 5.02 12.63 16.92
C PRO A 88 6.38 12.02 16.57
N SER A 89 7.06 11.41 17.55
CA SER A 89 8.36 10.76 17.40
C SER A 89 8.29 9.42 16.67
N LEU A 90 7.15 8.72 16.72
CA LEU A 90 7.02 7.40 16.08
C LEU A 90 6.75 7.48 14.57
N GLY A 91 6.12 8.56 14.12
CA GLY A 91 5.79 8.81 12.71
C GLY A 91 4.86 7.76 12.08
N GLU A 92 4.51 7.96 10.81
CA GLU A 92 3.76 6.97 10.03
C GLU A 92 4.63 5.76 9.69
N ILE A 93 4.01 4.58 9.59
CA ILE A 93 4.66 3.37 9.08
C ILE A 93 4.25 3.18 7.62
N LYS A 94 5.22 3.11 6.72
CA LYS A 94 4.99 2.90 5.29
C LYS A 94 5.56 1.55 4.89
N VAL A 95 4.76 0.72 4.24
CA VAL A 95 5.15 -0.57 3.66
C VAL A 95 5.08 -0.47 2.15
N PHE A 96 6.08 -0.98 1.45
CA PHE A 96 6.17 -0.92 0.00
C PHE A 96 6.05 -2.31 -0.61
N ILE A 97 5.15 -2.45 -1.58
CA ILE A 97 4.82 -3.68 -2.27
C ILE A 97 5.18 -3.52 -3.75
N ASN A 98 5.85 -4.50 -4.35
CA ASN A 98 6.06 -4.55 -5.79
C ASN A 98 4.75 -4.97 -6.49
N ASP A 99 4.26 -4.15 -7.41
CA ASP A 99 2.99 -4.41 -8.09
C ASP A 99 3.06 -5.57 -9.09
N PHE A 100 4.25 -6.00 -9.50
CA PHE A 100 4.42 -7.10 -10.44
C PHE A 100 4.18 -8.47 -9.80
N ASN A 101 4.68 -8.69 -8.58
CA ASN A 101 4.65 -9.99 -7.90
C ASN A 101 3.98 -9.97 -6.52
N ASN A 102 3.46 -8.81 -6.09
CA ASN A 102 2.91 -8.58 -4.74
C ASN A 102 3.90 -8.85 -3.60
N GLU A 103 5.19 -8.84 -3.88
CA GLU A 103 6.24 -9.00 -2.87
C GLU A 103 6.40 -7.72 -2.05
N ILE A 104 6.54 -7.87 -0.73
CA ILE A 104 6.87 -6.74 0.14
C ILE A 104 8.36 -6.46 0.00
N LEU A 105 8.68 -5.27 -0.52
CA LEU A 105 10.05 -4.80 -0.73
C LEU A 105 10.67 -4.33 0.58
N GLY A 106 9.88 -3.71 1.46
CA GLY A 106 10.39 -3.23 2.74
C GLY A 106 9.49 -2.22 3.40
N ILE A 107 10.05 -1.53 4.38
CA ILE A 107 9.39 -0.49 5.16
C ILE A 107 10.18 0.81 5.13
N SER A 108 9.48 1.92 5.27
CA SER A 108 10.09 3.19 5.68
C SER A 108 9.25 3.79 6.78
N GLY A 109 9.89 4.35 7.79
CA GLY A 109 9.22 4.93 8.94
C GLY A 109 9.95 4.54 10.21
N ARG A 110 10.06 5.50 11.12
CA ARG A 110 11.02 5.62 12.25
C ARG A 110 12.32 6.30 11.83
N LYS A 111 12.49 7.53 12.31
CA LYS A 111 13.80 8.11 12.61
C LYS A 111 14.29 7.50 13.92
#